data_AF-A0A2D5ECF3-F1
#
_entry.id   AF-A0A2D5ECF3-F1
#
_cell.length_a   1.000
_cell.length_b   1.000
_cell.length_c   1.000
_cell.angle_alpha   90.00
_cell.angle_beta   90.00
_cell.angle_gamma   90.00
#
_symmetry.space_group_name_H-M   'P 1'
#
loop_
_entity.id
_entity.type
_entity.pdbx_description
1 polymer ?
#
loop_
_entity_poly.entity_id
_entity_poly.type
_entity_poly.pdbx_seq_one_letter_code
_entity_poly.pdbx_strand_id
1 'polypeptide(L)'
;MSEVSTSGSKGSVARGEQSQAWHAIAAEQARVFLDAPEPLTDESAQARLETFGPNQLPEGRTSGPLARLGRQLRNFLIYVLLTAAAITGALGHWVDAGVILAVVIIQTLVGFIQE
;
A
#
# COMPACT_ATOMS: atom_id res chain seq x y z
N MET A 1 50.57 17.04 -24.30
CA MET A 1 50.56 15.69 -23.71
C MET A 1 49.29 15.57 -22.88
N SER A 2 48.37 14.74 -23.39
CA SER A 2 47.16 14.16 -22.77
C SER A 2 46.09 15.15 -22.28
N GLU A 3 45.02 15.39 -23.04
CA GLU A 3 43.84 14.54 -23.28
C GLU A 3 42.79 14.59 -22.15
N VAL A 4 41.57 15.01 -22.53
CA VAL A 4 40.28 14.33 -22.24
C VAL A 4 39.82 14.41 -20.77
N SER A 5 38.58 14.71 -20.40
CA SER A 5 37.30 14.52 -21.06
C SER A 5 36.27 15.50 -20.52
N THR A 6 35.39 15.90 -21.42
CA THR A 6 34.01 16.28 -21.18
C THR A 6 33.31 15.31 -20.22
N SER A 7 32.56 15.81 -19.25
CA SER A 7 31.37 15.09 -18.79
C SER A 7 30.31 16.10 -18.35
N GLY A 8 29.37 16.34 -19.27
CA GLY A 8 28.10 16.95 -18.92
C GLY A 8 27.37 16.06 -17.92
N SER A 9 27.16 16.56 -16.71
CA SER A 9 26.17 15.99 -15.80
C SER A 9 24.78 16.43 -16.28
N LYS A 10 24.28 15.70 -17.29
CA LYS A 10 22.84 15.65 -17.59
C LYS A 10 22.07 15.29 -16.33
N GLY A 11 21.05 16.08 -16.04
CA GLY A 11 19.78 15.66 -15.46
C GLY A 11 19.83 14.77 -14.22
N SER A 12 19.59 15.39 -13.07
CA SER A 12 18.70 14.78 -12.08
C SER A 12 17.89 15.90 -11.46
N VAL A 13 16.59 15.90 -11.75
CA VAL A 13 15.60 16.69 -11.03
C VAL A 13 15.55 16.11 -9.62
N ALA A 14 16.48 16.56 -8.77
CA ALA A 14 16.49 16.22 -7.36
C ALA A 14 15.24 16.85 -6.76
N ARG A 15 14.28 16.00 -6.41
CA ARG A 15 13.10 16.28 -5.60
C ARG A 15 13.58 16.68 -4.20
N GLY A 16 14.17 17.87 -4.10
CA GLY A 16 14.78 18.45 -2.92
C GLY A 16 13.78 19.28 -2.14
N GLU A 17 12.70 18.67 -1.68
CA GLU A 17 12.18 19.10 -0.39
C GLU A 17 13.07 18.41 0.64
N GLN A 18 14.01 19.18 1.19
CA GLN A 18 14.82 18.73 2.32
C GLN A 18 13.85 18.36 3.44
N SER A 19 13.55 17.07 3.58
CA SER A 19 12.73 16.56 4.68
C SER A 19 13.50 16.82 5.95
N GLN A 20 13.11 17.87 6.67
CA GLN A 20 13.67 18.23 7.97
C GLN A 20 13.76 16.96 8.82
N ALA A 21 14.97 16.61 9.26
CA ALA A 21 15.20 15.42 10.08
C ALA A 21 14.70 15.67 11.51
N TRP A 22 13.37 15.70 11.70
CA TRP A 22 12.71 15.99 12.99
C TRP A 22 13.21 15.10 14.13
N HIS A 23 13.63 13.86 13.80
CA HIS A 23 14.19 12.90 14.74
C HIS A 23 15.62 13.22 15.21
N ALA A 24 16.34 14.09 14.49
CA ALA A 24 17.74 14.42 14.74
C ALA A 24 17.93 15.81 15.41
N ILE A 25 16.84 16.54 15.65
CA ILE A 25 16.87 17.85 16.32
C ILE A 25 16.39 17.75 17.76
N ALA A 26 16.86 18.66 18.61
CA ALA A 26 16.42 18.72 20.01
C ALA A 26 14.94 19.13 20.09
N ALA A 27 14.23 18.60 21.10
CA ALA A 27 12.79 18.87 21.28
C ALA A 27 12.46 20.37 21.38
N GLU A 28 13.28 21.16 22.07
CA GLU A 28 13.10 22.62 22.17
C GLU A 28 13.27 23.33 20.82
N GLN A 29 14.18 22.85 19.96
CA GLN A 29 14.35 23.40 18.63
C GLN A 29 13.16 23.05 17.73
N ALA A 30 12.64 21.82 17.84
CA ALA A 30 11.43 21.41 17.14
C ALA A 30 10.22 22.27 17.54
N ARG A 31 10.10 22.63 18.83
CA ARG A 31 9.06 23.56 19.32
C ARG A 31 9.15 24.94 18.71
N VAL A 32 10.36 25.49 18.59
CA VAL A 32 10.57 26.78 17.91
C VAL A 32 10.20 26.69 16.43
N PHE A 33 10.60 25.62 15.74
CA PHE A 33 10.25 25.41 14.33
C PHE A 33 8.74 25.23 14.10
N LEU A 34 8.03 24.61 15.04
CA LEU A 34 6.58 24.38 15.00
C LEU A 34 5.75 25.52 15.62
N ASP A 35 6.41 26.63 15.97
CA ASP A 35 5.83 27.79 16.67
C ASP A 35 4.96 27.36 17.87
N ALA A 36 5.51 26.46 18.68
CA ALA A 36 4.86 25.85 19.84
C ALA A 36 5.80 25.83 21.05
N PRO A 37 6.28 27.00 21.53
CA PRO A 37 7.19 27.10 22.68
C PRO A 37 6.51 26.69 24.00
N GLU A 38 5.19 26.80 24.09
CA GLU A 38 4.36 26.42 25.23
C GLU A 38 3.28 25.41 24.80
N PRO A 39 2.60 24.74 25.75
CA PRO A 39 1.45 23.91 25.44
C PRO A 39 0.40 24.69 24.63
N LEU A 40 -0.18 24.03 23.63
CA LEU A 40 -1.20 24.63 22.78
C LEU A 40 -2.45 24.98 23.59
N THR A 41 -2.96 26.19 23.38
CA THR A 41 -4.29 26.61 23.82
C THR A 41 -5.38 25.99 22.93
N ASP A 42 -6.60 25.87 23.43
CA ASP A 42 -7.72 25.32 22.65
C ASP A 42 -7.96 26.09 21.32
N GLU A 43 -7.80 27.41 21.33
CA GLU A 43 -7.96 28.26 20.14
C GLU A 43 -6.89 27.96 19.07
N SER A 44 -5.62 27.89 19.47
CA SER A 44 -4.52 27.56 18.54
C SER A 44 -4.56 26.11 18.06
N ALA A 45 -5.02 25.18 18.91
CA ALA A 45 -5.27 23.80 18.51
C ALA A 45 -6.38 23.71 17.46
N GLN A 46 -7.48 24.45 17.62
CA GLN A 46 -8.59 24.49 16.67
C GLN A 46 -8.17 25.10 15.33
N ALA A 47 -7.44 26.23 15.34
CA ALA A 47 -6.91 26.84 14.12
C ALA A 47 -5.98 25.89 13.35
N ARG A 48 -5.15 25.10 14.05
CA ARG A 48 -4.30 24.06 13.45
C ARG A 48 -5.13 22.90 12.91
N LEU A 49 -6.20 22.49 13.60
CA LEU A 49 -7.09 21.43 13.12
C LEU A 49 -7.80 21.83 11.82
N GLU A 50 -8.19 23.11 11.68
CA GLU A 50 -8.77 23.63 10.43
C GLU A 50 -7.76 23.68 9.28
N THR A 51 -6.48 23.93 9.59
CA THR A 51 -5.40 24.04 8.59
C THR A 51 -4.87 22.68 8.14
N PHE A 52 -4.58 21.78 9.07
CA PHE A 52 -3.94 20.49 8.81
C PHE A 52 -4.94 19.34 8.69
N GLY A 53 -6.19 19.57 9.12
CA GLY A 53 -7.20 18.54 9.22
C GLY A 53 -7.00 17.61 10.42
N PRO A 54 -7.93 16.68 10.62
CA PRO A 54 -7.79 15.66 11.65
C PRO A 54 -6.57 14.77 11.34
N ASN A 55 -5.79 14.41 12.36
CA ASN A 55 -4.72 13.41 12.26
C ASN A 55 -5.32 12.00 12.16
N GLN A 56 -6.11 11.78 11.12
CA GLN A 56 -6.79 10.53 10.82
C GLN A 56 -6.40 10.14 9.40
N LEU A 57 -5.91 8.91 9.26
CA LEU A 57 -5.68 8.35 7.95
C LEU A 57 -7.04 8.25 7.24
N PRO A 58 -7.11 8.56 5.94
CA PRO A 58 -8.32 8.35 5.17
C PRO A 58 -8.75 6.90 5.35
N GLU A 59 -10.01 6.68 5.74
CA GLU A 59 -10.56 5.34 5.83
C GLU A 59 -10.36 4.68 4.47
N GLY A 60 -9.47 3.68 4.42
CA GLY A 60 -9.18 2.94 3.22
C GLY A 60 -10.49 2.33 2.76
N ARG A 61 -10.99 2.72 1.57
CA ARG A 61 -12.24 2.22 1.00
C ARG A 61 -12.32 0.71 1.24
N THR A 62 -13.14 0.30 2.20
CA THR A 62 -13.38 -1.11 2.47
C THR A 62 -13.99 -1.66 1.20
N SER A 63 -13.18 -2.34 0.42
CA SER A 63 -13.63 -2.96 -0.81
C SER A 63 -14.66 -3.99 -0.36
N GLY A 64 -15.93 -3.80 -0.74
CA GLY A 64 -17.01 -4.68 -0.34
C GLY A 64 -16.74 -6.13 -0.74
N PRO A 65 -17.49 -7.09 -0.20
CA PRO A 65 -17.23 -8.52 -0.36
C PRO A 65 -17.13 -8.97 -1.83
N LEU A 66 -17.92 -8.39 -2.74
CA LEU A 66 -17.83 -8.65 -4.19
C LEU A 66 -16.53 -8.11 -4.83
N ALA A 67 -16.04 -6.95 -4.37
CA ALA A 67 -14.79 -6.37 -4.87
C ALA A 67 -13.56 -7.15 -4.39
N ARG A 68 -13.65 -7.85 -3.25
CA ARG A 68 -12.63 -8.78 -2.76
C ARG A 68 -12.60 -10.06 -3.59
N LEU A 69 -13.78 -10.65 -3.83
CA LEU A 69 -13.91 -11.81 -4.72
C LEU A 69 -13.37 -11.53 -6.13
N GLY A 70 -13.69 -10.37 -6.70
CA GLY A 70 -13.17 -9.95 -8.02
C GLY A 70 -11.65 -9.75 -8.05
N ARG A 71 -11.03 -9.39 -6.92
CA ARG A 71 -9.56 -9.28 -6.80
C ARG A 71 -8.90 -10.65 -6.67
N GLN A 72 -9.55 -11.57 -5.93
CA GLN A 72 -9.13 -12.96 -5.80
C GLN A 72 -9.15 -13.67 -7.16
N LEU A 73 -10.21 -13.47 -7.96
CA LEU A 73 -10.32 -13.98 -9.33
C LEU A 73 -9.21 -13.45 -10.27
N ARG A 74 -8.63 -12.29 -9.94
CA ARG A 74 -7.51 -11.69 -10.67
C ARG A 74 -6.14 -12.22 -10.24
N ASN A 75 -6.11 -13.20 -9.33
CA ASN A 75 -4.90 -13.90 -8.94
C ASN A 75 -4.54 -14.92 -10.02
N PHE A 76 -3.34 -14.80 -10.58
CA PHE A 76 -2.79 -15.74 -11.55
C PHE A 76 -2.91 -17.20 -11.10
N LEU A 77 -2.77 -17.46 -9.79
CA LEU A 77 -2.91 -18.79 -9.20
C LEU A 77 -4.30 -19.40 -9.41
N ILE A 78 -5.37 -18.60 -9.31
CA ILE A 78 -6.74 -19.08 -9.54
C ILE A 78 -6.94 -19.49 -11.00
N TYR A 79 -6.38 -18.73 -11.95
CA TYR A 79 -6.45 -19.12 -13.36
C TYR A 79 -5.74 -20.45 -13.61
N VAL A 80 -4.56 -20.65 -13.02
CA VAL A 80 -3.83 -21.92 -13.14
C VAL A 80 -4.65 -23.09 -12.58
N LEU A 81 -5.27 -22.93 -11.41
CA LEU A 81 -6.10 -23.97 -10.80
C LEU A 81 -7.38 -24.26 -11.60
N LEU A 82 -8.05 -23.23 -12.13
CA LEU A 82 -9.23 -23.40 -12.99
C LEU A 82 -8.88 -24.08 -14.30
N THR A 83 -7.74 -23.72 -14.92
CA THR A 83 -7.25 -24.39 -16.14
C THR A 83 -6.90 -25.84 -15.86
N ALA A 84 -6.23 -26.14 -14.73
CA ALA A 84 -5.93 -27.51 -14.32
C ALA A 84 -7.22 -28.32 -14.11
N ALA A 85 -8.19 -27.80 -13.37
CA ALA A 85 -9.49 -28.45 -13.16
C ALA A 85 -10.23 -28.72 -14.48
N ALA A 86 -10.20 -27.77 -15.42
CA ALA A 86 -10.81 -27.94 -16.74
C ALA A 86 -10.13 -29.02 -17.58
N ILE A 87 -8.79 -29.06 -17.62
CA ILE A 87 -8.03 -30.08 -18.33
C ILE A 87 -8.27 -31.46 -17.71
N THR A 88 -8.17 -31.57 -16.39
CA THR A 88 -8.40 -32.82 -15.65
C THR A 88 -9.82 -33.34 -15.82
N GLY A 89 -10.82 -32.45 -15.79
CA GLY A 89 -12.21 -32.80 -16.08
C GLY A 89 -12.41 -33.26 -17.53
N ALA A 90 -11.78 -32.59 -18.50
CA ALA A 90 -11.82 -32.99 -19.91
C ALA A 90 -11.18 -34.36 -20.17
N LEU A 91 -10.18 -34.75 -19.37
CA LEU A 91 -9.57 -36.08 -19.39
C LEU A 91 -10.46 -37.16 -18.72
N GLY A 92 -11.61 -36.81 -18.15
CA GLY A 92 -12.54 -37.73 -17.49
C GLY A 92 -12.23 -38.01 -16.02
N HIS A 93 -11.25 -37.32 -15.45
CA HIS A 93 -10.85 -37.45 -14.04
C HIS A 93 -11.71 -36.56 -13.13
N TRP A 94 -13.00 -36.85 -13.04
CA TRP A 94 -13.96 -36.02 -12.31
C TRP A 94 -13.66 -35.89 -10.81
N VAL A 95 -13.08 -36.95 -10.20
CA VAL A 95 -12.68 -36.92 -8.79
C VAL A 95 -11.54 -35.93 -8.57
N ASP A 96 -10.49 -36.00 -9.40
CA ASP A 96 -9.32 -35.12 -9.30
C ASP A 96 -9.69 -33.66 -9.60
N ALA A 97 -10.53 -33.43 -10.62
CA ALA A 97 -11.08 -32.10 -10.90
C ALA A 97 -11.91 -31.55 -9.73
N GLY A 98 -12.70 -32.40 -9.07
CA GLY A 98 -13.46 -32.07 -7.87
C GLY A 98 -12.57 -31.65 -6.70
N VAL A 99 -11.44 -32.34 -6.48
CA VAL A 99 -10.45 -31.97 -5.44
C VAL A 99 -9.86 -30.58 -5.73
N ILE A 100 -9.46 -30.31 -6.98
CA ILE A 100 -8.91 -29.00 -7.36
C ILE A 100 -9.94 -27.88 -7.12
N LEU A 101 -11.21 -28.10 -7.50
CA LEU A 101 -12.29 -27.14 -7.25
C LEU A 101 -12.53 -26.92 -5.75
N ALA A 102 -12.49 -27.96 -4.94
CA ALA A 102 -12.66 -27.86 -3.49
C ALA A 102 -11.57 -26.97 -2.85
N VAL A 103 -10.30 -27.12 -3.29
CA VAL A 103 -9.20 -26.27 -2.82
C VAL A 103 -9.45 -24.80 -3.16
N VAL A 104 -9.87 -24.48 -4.39
CA VAL A 104 -10.19 -23.10 -4.82
C VAL A 104 -11.31 -22.49 -3.96
N ILE A 105 -12.36 -23.27 -3.68
CA ILE A 105 -13.48 -22.83 -2.83
C ILE A 105 -12.97 -22.53 -1.41
N ILE A 106 -12.19 -23.43 -0.81
CA ILE A 106 -11.62 -23.24 0.53
C ILE A 106 -10.74 -21.99 0.56
N GLN A 107 -9.87 -21.81 -0.44
CA GLN A 107 -8.95 -20.68 -0.53
C GLN A 107 -9.70 -19.34 -0.65
N THR A 108 -10.90 -19.36 -1.23
CA THR A 108 -11.80 -18.20 -1.30
C THR A 108 -12.50 -17.94 0.04
N LEU A 109 -12.99 -18.99 0.70
CA LEU A 109 -13.67 -18.89 2.00
C LEU A 109 -12.74 -18.42 3.12
N VAL A 110 -11.52 -18.97 3.17
CA VAL A 110 -10.51 -18.57 4.16
C VAL A 110 -10.13 -17.10 3.96
N GLY A 111 -9.90 -16.68 2.71
CA GLY A 111 -9.64 -15.26 2.40
C GLY A 111 -10.81 -14.33 2.73
N PHE A 112 -12.03 -14.84 2.76
CA PHE A 112 -13.21 -14.08 3.17
C PHE A 112 -13.34 -13.94 4.70
N ILE A 113 -12.94 -14.97 5.45
CA ILE A 113 -13.09 -15.02 6.92
C ILE A 113 -11.89 -14.39 7.66
N GLN A 114 -10.69 -14.36 7.05
CA GLN A 114 -9.46 -13.85 7.66
C GLN A 114 -9.31 -12.32 7.64
N GLU A 115 -10.28 -11.60 7.07
CA GLU A 115 -10.39 -10.13 7.14
C GLU A 115 -11.59 -9.72 7.98
#